data_AF-A0A3A8JFD2-F1
#
_entry.id   AF-A0A3A8JFD2-F1
#
_cell.length_a   1.000
_cell.length_b   1.000
_cell.length_c   1.000
_cell.angle_alpha   90.00
_cell.angle_beta   90.00
_cell.angle_gamma   90.00
#
_symmetry.space_group_name_H-M   'P 1'
#
loop_
_entity.id
_entity.type
_entity.pdbx_description
1 polymer ?
#
loop_
_entity_poly.entity_id
_entity_poly.type
_entity_poly.pdbx_seq_one_letter_code
_entity_poly.pdbx_strand_id
1 'polypeptide(L)'
;MGVGSAVLDARKVRAVSVINGLSRPVEVRIGTQRWVVAPGTQEQGSVKLEDAAPHARASWPGAERPFEDVVLPTDGERLIYNVRGAAMLEARRAFSVDGSGPGRRTLAGTGTLLFPEEALVVAQADWESTVRAHAEAGRWRLAGQVASAVAEVDPLNTRARSLAARCFLFSDAQFPANVPAALRSRDTLGFAHMLMSRWQEDLGAQVLAQDLLGFVGVGETARARYSEHAQQFPDSPLAALYLTRALTQATPLTQVLPAYEELARRFPDSPEVGRALLEVRWLQELEDPRLSRQEAGDPSRARVMETARLADPLVAKHPPQTVEALELFVRIYLRAHRRDTATALVHRFGQDPRNRSWDFLVLAGRVANVAGPAHTPYVLRDWIPAALGRQPERMRLLDLLTGQRLPKDAELAALSSPTDRAVIALTRDVLTAPRRAMERAATESEAVLSRLDPEIAALLALELTRTGDARAKRLFNASLPLMLAREPLLKFLQTDTVTPAFSRLAPGLRAAALLVRARRESKEGYPVFTERLDGLEGLDALQGFATRAADTWLRSAFDACMDTKVPYVFPPGVALQLTGALVQDIARQENDREARRPNCEARVVRPTGRPLPKASPPPGNANGADP
;
A
#
# COMPACT_ATOMS: atom_id res chain seq x y z
N MET A 1 57.93 -33.22 15.29
CA MET A 1 56.52 -32.87 15.59
C MET A 1 56.40 -31.35 15.56
N GLY A 2 55.74 -30.65 14.63
CA GLY A 2 54.99 -31.07 13.45
C GLY A 2 54.46 -29.80 12.76
N VAL A 3 55.28 -29.15 11.92
CA VAL A 3 54.84 -28.04 11.05
C VAL A 3 53.67 -28.51 10.15
N GLY A 4 53.63 -29.80 9.81
CA GLY A 4 52.49 -30.43 9.13
C GLY A 4 51.19 -30.50 9.94
N SER A 5 51.23 -30.55 11.28
CA SER A 5 50.02 -30.53 12.12
C SER A 5 49.42 -29.13 12.20
N ALA A 6 50.26 -28.08 12.26
CA ALA A 6 49.80 -26.69 12.22
C ALA A 6 49.21 -26.32 10.85
N VAL A 7 49.79 -26.83 9.75
CA VAL A 7 49.25 -26.64 8.39
C VAL A 7 47.95 -27.43 8.17
N LEU A 8 47.80 -28.62 8.77
CA LEU A 8 46.55 -29.38 8.76
C LEU A 8 45.45 -28.75 9.64
N ASP A 9 45.81 -28.13 10.78
CA ASP A 9 44.88 -27.38 11.63
C ASP A 9 44.42 -26.07 10.96
N ALA A 10 45.32 -25.37 10.26
CA ALA A 10 44.97 -24.19 9.46
C ALA A 10 44.02 -24.53 8.30
N ARG A 11 44.15 -25.74 7.71
CA ARG A 11 43.21 -26.27 6.71
C ARG A 11 41.82 -26.61 7.25
N LYS A 12 41.59 -26.57 8.57
CA LYS A 12 40.25 -26.73 9.18
C LYS A 12 39.58 -25.39 9.50
N VAL A 13 40.25 -24.25 9.37
CA VAL A 13 39.61 -22.94 9.60
C VAL A 13 39.03 -22.40 8.29
N ARG A 14 37.81 -21.87 8.34
CA ARG A 14 37.12 -21.26 7.20
C ARG A 14 36.68 -19.85 7.54
N ALA A 15 36.86 -18.92 6.61
CA ALA A 15 36.26 -17.60 6.71
C ALA A 15 34.75 -17.75 6.50
N VAL A 16 33.95 -17.23 7.43
CA VAL A 16 32.49 -17.26 7.36
C VAL A 16 31.96 -15.84 7.28
N SER A 17 31.02 -15.61 6.37
CA SER A 17 30.25 -14.37 6.28
C SER A 17 28.80 -14.70 6.57
N VAL A 18 28.26 -14.16 7.67
CA VAL A 18 26.88 -14.34 8.09
C VAL A 18 26.08 -13.11 7.68
N ILE A 19 24.98 -13.28 6.96
CA ILE A 19 24.14 -12.18 6.48
C ILE A 19 22.75 -12.32 7.09
N ASN A 20 22.18 -11.24 7.63
CA ASN A 20 20.81 -11.24 8.15
C ASN A 20 19.87 -10.49 7.20
N GLY A 21 19.04 -11.24 6.45
CA GLY A 21 18.00 -10.69 5.58
C GLY A 21 16.65 -10.43 6.28
N LEU A 22 16.54 -10.57 7.60
CA LEU A 22 15.28 -10.40 8.33
C LEU A 22 15.16 -8.99 8.92
N SER A 23 13.94 -8.58 9.32
CA SER A 23 13.68 -7.21 9.81
C SER A 23 14.13 -6.98 11.26
N ARG A 24 14.59 -8.02 11.95
CA ARG A 24 15.02 -8.00 13.36
C ARG A 24 16.35 -8.72 13.58
N PRO A 25 17.09 -8.42 14.66
CA PRO A 25 18.36 -9.07 14.95
C PRO A 25 18.21 -10.59 15.06
N VAL A 26 19.19 -11.31 14.56
CA VAL A 26 19.23 -12.78 14.59
C VAL A 26 20.49 -13.25 15.29
N GLU A 27 20.35 -14.23 16.16
CA GLU A 27 21.46 -14.96 16.71
C GLU A 27 21.78 -16.17 15.83
N VAL A 28 23.00 -16.22 15.30
CA VAL A 28 23.51 -17.32 14.47
C VAL A 28 24.61 -18.05 15.21
N ARG A 29 24.53 -19.39 15.24
CA ARG A 29 25.54 -20.27 15.83
C ARG A 29 26.06 -21.24 14.78
N ILE A 30 27.37 -21.26 14.59
CA ILE A 30 28.05 -22.21 13.69
C ILE A 30 29.22 -22.82 14.46
N GLY A 31 29.10 -24.11 14.80
CA GLY A 31 30.04 -24.76 15.72
C GLY A 31 30.08 -24.04 17.08
N THR A 32 31.26 -23.62 17.51
CA THR A 32 31.47 -22.87 18.76
C THR A 32 31.26 -21.35 18.60
N GLN A 33 31.18 -20.86 17.37
CA GLN A 33 31.05 -19.43 17.09
C GLN A 33 29.59 -18.97 17.18
N ARG A 34 29.41 -17.74 17.66
CA ARG A 34 28.11 -17.09 17.86
C ARG A 34 28.19 -15.67 17.35
N TRP A 35 27.23 -15.27 16.52
CA TRP A 35 27.04 -13.90 16.06
C TRP A 35 25.64 -13.43 16.41
N VAL A 36 25.50 -12.16 16.76
CA VAL A 36 24.22 -11.46 16.75
C VAL A 36 24.28 -10.47 15.59
N VAL A 37 23.54 -10.77 14.53
CA VAL A 37 23.61 -10.03 13.26
C VAL A 37 22.42 -9.08 13.18
N ALA A 38 22.70 -7.78 13.05
CA ALA A 38 21.66 -6.76 12.94
C ALA A 38 20.88 -6.85 11.61
N PRO A 39 19.64 -6.33 11.52
CA PRO A 39 18.84 -6.37 10.30
C PRO A 39 19.57 -5.78 9.09
N GLY A 40 19.59 -6.50 7.96
CA GLY A 40 20.21 -6.03 6.72
C GLY A 40 21.74 -5.90 6.76
N THR A 41 22.39 -6.42 7.80
CA THR A 41 23.85 -6.35 7.96
C THR A 41 24.53 -7.69 7.69
N GLN A 42 25.86 -7.64 7.55
CA GLN A 42 26.72 -8.79 7.41
C GLN A 42 27.78 -8.76 8.51
N GLU A 43 27.98 -9.90 9.15
CA GLU A 43 29.08 -10.15 10.08
C GLU A 43 30.08 -11.11 9.44
N GLN A 44 31.36 -10.92 9.72
CA GLN A 44 32.42 -11.80 9.26
C GLN A 44 33.12 -12.46 10.45
N GLY A 45 33.58 -13.69 10.26
CA GLY A 45 34.31 -14.41 11.28
C GLY A 45 35.01 -15.62 10.69
N SER A 46 35.47 -16.51 11.57
CA SER A 46 36.12 -17.75 11.17
C SER A 46 35.63 -18.92 12.00
N VAL A 47 35.32 -20.04 11.36
CA VAL A 47 34.84 -21.26 12.01
C VAL A 47 35.87 -22.36 11.83
N LYS A 48 36.15 -23.11 12.90
CA LYS A 48 36.93 -24.34 12.83
C LYS A 48 35.98 -25.49 12.49
N LEU A 49 36.23 -26.16 11.36
CA LEU A 49 35.52 -27.35 10.92
C LEU A 49 35.96 -28.55 11.76
N GLU A 50 34.99 -29.25 12.33
CA GLU A 50 35.19 -30.57 12.95
C GLU A 50 34.99 -31.69 11.91
N ASP A 51 35.14 -32.95 12.30
CA ASP A 51 35.02 -34.09 11.36
C ASP A 51 33.57 -34.32 10.88
N ALA A 52 32.59 -33.68 11.52
CA ALA A 52 31.20 -33.61 11.07
C ALA A 52 30.90 -32.26 10.39
N ALA A 53 30.04 -32.27 9.37
CA ALA A 53 29.64 -31.05 8.66
C ALA A 53 28.99 -30.06 9.64
N PRO A 54 29.46 -28.79 9.70
CA PRO A 54 29.00 -27.86 10.71
C PRO A 54 27.57 -27.41 10.42
N HIS A 55 26.79 -27.27 11.49
CA HIS A 55 25.43 -26.75 11.43
C HIS A 55 25.44 -25.25 11.67
N ALA A 56 24.75 -24.51 10.80
CA ALA A 56 24.35 -23.13 11.04
C ALA A 56 22.94 -23.09 11.62
N ARG A 57 22.84 -22.63 12.86
CA ARG A 57 21.56 -22.49 13.58
C ARG A 57 21.25 -21.02 13.76
N ALA A 58 20.11 -20.58 13.24
CA ALA A 58 19.61 -19.23 13.46
C ALA A 58 18.41 -19.23 14.42
N SER A 59 18.43 -18.31 15.37
CA SER A 59 17.46 -18.17 16.45
C SER A 59 17.20 -16.68 16.72
N TRP A 60 16.05 -16.36 17.31
CA TRP A 60 15.87 -15.02 17.86
C TRP A 60 16.79 -14.89 19.08
N PRO A 61 17.39 -13.71 19.33
CA PRO A 61 18.19 -13.50 20.52
C PRO A 61 17.41 -13.92 21.78
N GLY A 62 17.94 -14.89 22.52
CA GLY A 62 17.31 -15.44 23.73
C GLY A 62 16.25 -16.53 23.51
N ALA A 63 15.98 -16.95 22.27
CA ALA A 63 15.06 -18.07 22.00
C ALA A 63 15.75 -19.43 22.19
N GLU A 64 15.06 -20.36 22.87
CA GLU A 64 15.59 -21.70 23.14
C GLU A 64 15.65 -22.59 21.89
N ARG A 65 14.75 -22.37 20.93
CA ARG A 65 14.66 -23.18 19.70
C ARG A 65 15.08 -22.37 18.48
N PRO A 66 16.00 -22.89 17.64
CA PRO A 66 16.33 -22.24 16.39
C PRO A 66 15.13 -22.32 15.43
N PHE A 67 14.91 -21.24 14.68
CA PHE A 67 13.91 -21.23 13.60
C PHE A 67 14.50 -21.76 12.29
N GLU A 68 15.82 -21.90 12.19
CA GLU A 68 16.53 -22.44 11.04
C GLU A 68 17.75 -23.24 11.51
N ASP A 69 17.94 -24.44 10.97
CA ASP A 69 19.10 -25.31 11.19
C ASP A 69 19.52 -25.90 9.83
N VAL A 70 20.71 -25.53 9.36
CA VAL A 70 21.22 -25.84 8.01
C VAL A 70 22.60 -26.47 8.10
N VAL A 71 22.84 -27.55 7.36
CA VAL A 71 24.16 -28.15 7.23
C VAL A 71 24.97 -27.36 6.20
N LEU A 72 26.09 -26.79 6.63
CA LEU A 72 26.99 -26.05 5.76
C LEU A 72 27.88 -27.00 4.94
N PRO A 73 28.28 -26.61 3.72
CA PRO A 73 29.20 -27.41 2.93
C PRO A 73 30.57 -27.42 3.61
N THR A 74 31.28 -28.55 3.50
CA THR A 74 32.64 -28.71 4.03
C THR A 74 33.72 -28.25 3.05
N ASP A 75 33.32 -28.01 1.79
CA ASP A 75 34.20 -27.70 0.67
C ASP A 75 34.21 -26.18 0.39
N GLY A 76 35.38 -25.64 0.04
CA GLY A 76 35.61 -24.20 -0.23
C GLY A 76 36.30 -23.46 0.94
N GLU A 77 37.06 -22.40 0.65
CA GLU A 77 37.84 -21.64 1.65
C GLU A 77 37.01 -20.61 2.43
N ARG A 78 35.89 -20.17 1.85
CA ARG A 78 34.98 -19.17 2.40
C ARG A 78 33.54 -19.66 2.36
N LEU A 79 32.85 -19.57 3.49
CA LEU A 79 31.43 -19.90 3.63
C LEU A 79 30.62 -18.62 3.72
N ILE A 80 29.52 -18.55 2.97
CA ILE A 80 28.55 -17.47 3.09
C ILE A 80 27.26 -18.10 3.60
N TYR A 81 26.87 -17.75 4.82
CA TYR A 81 25.62 -18.17 5.43
C TYR A 81 24.69 -16.96 5.52
N ASN A 82 23.82 -16.82 4.55
CA ASN A 82 22.71 -15.88 4.69
C ASN A 82 21.61 -16.59 5.48
N VAL A 83 21.11 -15.98 6.54
CA VAL A 83 19.98 -16.50 7.33
C VAL A 83 18.79 -16.52 6.38
N ARG A 84 18.45 -17.73 5.96
CA ARG A 84 17.56 -18.04 4.84
C ARG A 84 18.07 -17.68 3.46
N GLY A 85 19.36 -17.41 3.27
CA GLY A 85 20.12 -17.68 2.03
C GLY A 85 19.91 -16.72 0.86
N ALA A 86 18.66 -16.67 0.39
CA ALA A 86 18.01 -15.80 -0.59
C ALA A 86 16.47 -16.04 -0.52
N ALA A 87 15.97 -16.17 0.72
CA ALA A 87 14.79 -16.89 1.24
C ALA A 87 14.82 -18.43 1.33
N MET A 88 15.64 -19.10 0.50
CA MET A 88 16.43 -20.35 0.73
C MET A 88 16.80 -20.94 -0.65
N LEU A 89 17.54 -20.17 -1.45
CA LEU A 89 18.16 -20.49 -2.76
C LEU A 89 17.34 -21.21 -3.88
N GLU A 90 16.00 -21.20 -3.84
CA GLU A 90 14.97 -21.69 -4.81
C GLU A 90 14.18 -22.89 -4.22
N ALA A 91 12.93 -22.71 -3.78
CA ALA A 91 12.26 -23.65 -2.86
C ALA A 91 12.05 -25.14 -3.29
N ARG A 92 12.42 -25.59 -4.51
CA ARG A 92 12.46 -27.01 -4.97
C ARG A 92 12.84 -27.06 -6.47
N ARG A 93 14.03 -27.55 -6.85
CA ARG A 93 14.19 -28.13 -8.20
C ARG A 93 13.51 -29.51 -8.21
N ALA A 94 12.23 -29.52 -8.62
CA ALA A 94 11.37 -30.63 -9.05
C ALA A 94 11.17 -31.86 -8.13
N PHE A 95 10.03 -32.54 -8.30
CA PHE A 95 9.61 -33.74 -7.57
C PHE A 95 10.65 -34.89 -7.62
N SER A 96 10.89 -35.55 -6.48
CA SER A 96 10.97 -37.01 -6.45
C SER A 96 10.07 -37.54 -5.34
N VAL A 97 9.29 -38.55 -5.70
CA VAL A 97 8.42 -39.34 -4.83
C VAL A 97 9.35 -40.17 -3.94
N ASP A 98 9.35 -39.90 -2.64
CA ASP A 98 9.41 -40.92 -1.59
C ASP A 98 9.42 -40.23 -0.21
N GLY A 99 8.45 -40.61 0.62
CA GLY A 99 8.27 -40.08 1.95
C GLY A 99 9.08 -40.85 2.99
N SER A 100 9.74 -40.13 3.90
CA SER A 100 9.77 -40.39 5.36
C SER A 100 10.84 -39.54 6.07
N GLY A 101 10.43 -38.83 7.14
CA GLY A 101 11.33 -38.24 8.15
C GLY A 101 11.94 -36.84 7.87
N PRO A 102 12.36 -36.09 8.92
CA PRO A 102 13.04 -34.81 8.79
C PRO A 102 14.48 -35.02 8.28
N GLY A 103 14.62 -35.16 6.97
CA GLY A 103 15.86 -35.49 6.28
C GLY A 103 16.83 -34.29 6.16
N ARG A 104 18.10 -34.56 6.50
CA ARG A 104 19.32 -33.75 6.31
C ARG A 104 19.43 -33.16 4.89
N ARG A 105 19.91 -31.92 4.74
CA ARG A 105 20.24 -31.28 3.45
C ARG A 105 21.65 -30.69 3.45
N THR A 106 22.44 -31.05 2.45
CA THR A 106 23.73 -30.42 2.08
C THR A 106 23.49 -29.27 1.10
N LEU A 107 24.12 -28.13 1.34
CA LEU A 107 24.15 -26.97 0.42
C LEU A 107 24.96 -27.31 -0.83
N ALA A 108 24.29 -27.54 -1.96
CA ALA A 108 24.93 -27.63 -3.27
C ALA A 108 24.37 -26.54 -4.18
N GLY A 109 25.17 -25.48 -4.36
CA GLY A 109 24.97 -24.41 -5.33
C GLY A 109 26.33 -23.80 -5.63
N THR A 110 26.99 -24.32 -6.67
CA THR A 110 28.28 -23.83 -7.16
C THR A 110 28.11 -22.44 -7.78
N GLY A 111 28.77 -21.44 -7.20
CA GLY A 111 29.17 -20.21 -7.89
C GLY A 111 30.69 -20.23 -8.02
N THR A 112 31.21 -20.29 -9.25
CA THR A 112 32.64 -20.15 -9.54
C THR A 112 33.04 -18.68 -9.52
N LEU A 113 34.11 -18.34 -8.80
CA LEU A 113 34.96 -17.19 -9.11
C LEU A 113 36.43 -17.64 -8.96
N LEU A 114 37.13 -17.74 -10.09
CA LEU A 114 38.57 -17.87 -10.20
C LEU A 114 38.98 -16.59 -10.93
N PHE A 115 39.57 -15.60 -10.26
CA PHE A 115 40.56 -14.59 -10.71
C PHE A 115 40.41 -13.20 -10.02
N PRO A 116 41.52 -12.45 -9.84
CA PRO A 116 41.60 -11.25 -8.99
C PRO A 116 41.05 -9.95 -9.61
N GLU A 117 40.61 -9.99 -10.87
CA GLU A 117 40.15 -8.82 -11.64
C GLU A 117 38.60 -8.72 -11.69
N GLU A 118 37.88 -9.72 -11.18
CA GLU A 118 36.42 -9.69 -11.12
C GLU A 118 35.98 -8.97 -9.85
N ALA A 119 35.44 -7.75 -10.03
CA ALA A 119 34.72 -7.06 -8.98
C ALA A 119 33.57 -7.95 -8.54
N LEU A 120 33.72 -8.54 -7.35
CA LEU A 120 32.64 -9.19 -6.62
C LEU A 120 31.66 -8.08 -6.22
N VAL A 121 30.77 -7.72 -7.15
CA VAL A 121 29.51 -7.10 -6.78
C VAL A 121 28.75 -8.22 -6.10
N VAL A 122 29.03 -8.41 -4.80
CA VAL A 122 28.01 -8.92 -3.89
C VAL A 122 26.89 -7.91 -4.04
N ALA A 123 25.97 -8.12 -4.98
CA ALA A 123 24.70 -7.46 -4.90
C ALA A 123 24.22 -7.84 -3.51
N GLN A 124 24.06 -6.83 -2.65
CA GLN A 124 23.32 -6.92 -1.41
C GLN A 124 22.00 -7.62 -1.72
N ALA A 125 21.95 -8.95 -1.65
CA ALA A 125 20.79 -9.71 -2.06
C ALA A 125 19.80 -9.70 -0.89
N ASP A 126 19.24 -8.52 -0.67
CA ASP A 126 18.03 -8.33 0.11
C ASP A 126 16.93 -9.19 -0.52
N TRP A 127 16.16 -9.92 0.30
CA TRP A 127 15.09 -10.79 -0.17
C TRP A 127 14.09 -10.03 -1.05
N GLU A 128 13.88 -8.74 -0.80
CA GLU A 128 13.04 -7.88 -1.63
C GLU A 128 13.56 -7.73 -3.06
N SER A 129 14.88 -7.60 -3.24
CA SER A 129 15.51 -7.51 -4.55
C SER A 129 15.35 -8.81 -5.34
N THR A 130 15.45 -9.95 -4.66
CA THR A 130 15.23 -11.28 -5.24
C THR A 130 13.77 -11.49 -5.65
N VAL A 131 12.81 -11.12 -4.78
CA VAL A 131 11.38 -11.13 -5.13
C VAL A 131 11.12 -10.29 -6.37
N ARG A 132 11.70 -9.08 -6.44
CA ARG A 132 11.56 -8.17 -7.58
C ARG A 132 12.13 -8.77 -8.86
N ALA A 133 13.34 -9.30 -8.83
CA ALA A 133 13.97 -9.92 -10.01
C ALA A 133 13.14 -11.10 -10.54
N HIS A 134 12.55 -11.93 -9.67
CA HIS A 134 11.66 -13.00 -10.09
C HIS A 134 10.34 -12.47 -10.67
N ALA A 135 9.75 -11.46 -10.05
CA ALA A 135 8.52 -10.82 -10.52
C ALA A 135 8.71 -10.20 -11.92
N GLU A 136 9.81 -9.47 -12.14
CA GLU A 136 10.18 -8.88 -13.43
C GLU A 136 10.42 -9.93 -14.51
N ALA A 137 11.00 -11.08 -14.14
CA ALA A 137 11.14 -12.23 -15.03
C ALA A 137 9.84 -13.03 -15.25
N GLY A 138 8.70 -12.58 -14.70
CA GLY A 138 7.41 -13.28 -14.79
C GLY A 138 7.31 -14.56 -13.95
N ARG A 139 8.30 -14.85 -13.10
CA ARG A 139 8.39 -16.05 -12.25
C ARG A 139 7.68 -15.83 -10.90
N TRP A 140 6.40 -15.49 -10.94
CA TRP A 140 5.62 -15.06 -9.76
C TRP A 140 5.53 -16.11 -8.66
N ARG A 141 5.43 -17.40 -8.99
CA ARG A 141 5.45 -18.48 -8.00
C ARG A 141 6.72 -18.47 -7.16
N LEU A 142 7.88 -18.32 -7.80
CA LEU A 142 9.18 -18.26 -7.12
C LEU A 142 9.30 -16.98 -6.29
N ALA A 143 8.86 -15.84 -6.83
CA ALA A 143 8.80 -14.58 -6.09
C ALA A 143 7.94 -14.71 -4.80
N GLY A 144 6.78 -15.34 -4.92
CA GLY A 144 5.88 -15.59 -3.79
C GLY A 144 6.48 -16.54 -2.77
N GLN A 145 7.17 -17.59 -3.19
CA GLN A 145 7.87 -18.51 -2.29
C GLN A 145 8.97 -17.81 -1.49
N VAL A 146 9.74 -16.92 -2.10
CA VAL A 146 10.79 -16.14 -1.43
C VAL A 146 10.19 -15.23 -0.36
N ALA A 147 9.15 -14.46 -0.70
CA ALA A 147 8.48 -13.58 0.25
C ALA A 147 7.73 -14.37 1.35
N SER A 148 7.07 -15.46 0.98
CA SER A 148 6.31 -16.33 1.90
C SER A 148 7.21 -16.98 2.91
N ALA A 149 8.39 -17.40 2.47
CA ALA A 149 9.43 -17.86 3.36
C ALA A 149 9.64 -16.77 4.40
N VAL A 150 10.11 -15.57 4.06
CA VAL A 150 10.37 -14.48 5.02
C VAL A 150 9.19 -14.27 5.99
N ALA A 151 7.96 -14.21 5.47
CA ALA A 151 6.72 -14.06 6.25
C ALA A 151 6.44 -15.19 7.25
N GLU A 152 6.94 -16.41 7.03
CA GLU A 152 6.73 -17.57 7.90
C GLU A 152 7.55 -17.52 9.19
N VAL A 153 8.70 -16.82 9.19
CA VAL A 153 9.56 -16.73 10.39
C VAL A 153 9.49 -15.36 11.05
N ASP A 154 9.18 -14.32 10.28
CA ASP A 154 9.13 -12.95 10.77
C ASP A 154 7.68 -12.43 10.75
N PRO A 155 6.96 -12.53 11.88
CA PRO A 155 5.58 -12.11 11.94
C PRO A 155 5.42 -10.59 11.82
N LEU A 156 6.45 -9.83 12.17
CA LEU A 156 6.38 -8.37 12.13
C LEU A 156 6.66 -7.84 10.71
N ASN A 157 7.07 -8.70 9.78
CA ASN A 157 7.34 -8.32 8.40
C ASN A 157 6.05 -8.34 7.55
N THR A 158 5.21 -7.32 7.75
CA THR A 158 3.97 -7.10 6.98
C THR A 158 4.24 -6.96 5.48
N ARG A 159 5.41 -6.41 5.11
CA ARG A 159 5.84 -6.27 3.71
C ARG A 159 6.05 -7.62 3.04
N ALA A 160 6.72 -8.57 3.70
CA ALA A 160 6.92 -9.92 3.21
C ALA A 160 5.58 -10.63 3.00
N ARG A 161 4.65 -10.49 3.95
CA ARG A 161 3.29 -11.05 3.82
C ARG A 161 2.54 -10.47 2.62
N SER A 162 2.58 -9.15 2.45
CA SER A 162 1.93 -8.44 1.35
C SER A 162 2.51 -8.83 0.00
N LEU A 163 3.84 -8.90 -0.11
CA LEU A 163 4.52 -9.33 -1.34
C LEU A 163 4.23 -10.79 -1.69
N ALA A 164 4.25 -11.69 -0.69
CA ALA A 164 3.91 -13.10 -0.89
C ALA A 164 2.49 -13.28 -1.42
N ALA A 165 1.52 -12.67 -0.74
CA ALA A 165 0.11 -12.65 -1.14
C ALA A 165 -0.06 -12.15 -2.57
N ARG A 166 0.55 -10.99 -2.90
CA ARG A 166 0.52 -10.42 -4.24
C ARG A 166 1.07 -11.38 -5.29
N CYS A 167 2.26 -11.94 -5.07
CA CYS A 167 2.92 -12.84 -6.00
C CYS A 167 2.14 -14.13 -6.22
N PHE A 168 1.54 -14.71 -5.17
CA PHE A 168 0.70 -15.91 -5.32
C PHE A 168 -0.59 -15.61 -6.07
N LEU A 169 -1.25 -14.48 -5.83
CA LEU A 169 -2.40 -14.05 -6.62
C LEU A 169 -2.04 -13.88 -8.11
N PHE A 170 -0.84 -13.36 -8.44
CA PHE A 170 -0.37 -13.31 -9.83
C PHE A 170 -0.12 -14.69 -10.42
N SER A 171 0.58 -15.55 -9.69
CA SER A 171 0.85 -16.93 -10.10
C SER A 171 -0.45 -17.66 -10.42
N ASP A 172 -1.43 -17.52 -9.53
CA ASP A 172 -2.76 -18.13 -9.64
C ASP A 172 -3.58 -17.53 -10.81
N ALA A 173 -3.47 -16.22 -11.05
CA ALA A 173 -4.14 -15.54 -12.16
C ALA A 173 -3.58 -15.91 -13.56
N GLN A 174 -2.44 -16.60 -13.64
CA GLN A 174 -1.88 -17.10 -14.91
C GLN A 174 -2.49 -18.43 -15.35
N PHE A 175 -3.20 -19.15 -14.47
CA PHE A 175 -3.86 -20.39 -14.87
C PHE A 175 -5.07 -20.10 -15.77
N PRO A 176 -5.23 -20.85 -16.87
CA PRO A 176 -6.36 -20.65 -17.77
C PRO A 176 -7.69 -21.03 -17.12
N ALA A 177 -8.77 -20.42 -17.63
CA ALA A 177 -10.09 -20.49 -16.99
C ALA A 177 -10.71 -21.90 -16.94
N ASN A 178 -10.23 -22.82 -17.79
CA ASN A 178 -10.66 -24.22 -17.88
C ASN A 178 -10.08 -25.11 -16.77
N VAL A 179 -9.14 -24.62 -15.96
CA VAL A 179 -8.59 -25.37 -14.82
C VAL A 179 -9.57 -25.30 -13.63
N PRO A 180 -9.78 -26.41 -12.88
CA PRO A 180 -10.63 -26.42 -11.68
C PRO A 180 -10.25 -25.32 -10.69
N ALA A 181 -11.25 -24.67 -10.07
CA ALA A 181 -11.04 -23.54 -9.17
C ALA A 181 -10.05 -23.84 -8.02
N ALA A 182 -10.09 -25.06 -7.46
CA ALA A 182 -9.18 -25.50 -6.42
C ALA A 182 -7.69 -25.49 -6.84
N LEU A 183 -7.42 -25.76 -8.11
CA LEU A 183 -6.05 -25.71 -8.67
C LEU A 183 -5.65 -24.30 -9.09
N ARG A 184 -6.62 -23.47 -9.52
CA ARG A 184 -6.36 -22.08 -9.90
C ARG A 184 -5.91 -21.20 -8.74
N SER A 185 -6.35 -21.50 -7.52
CA SER A 185 -6.03 -20.70 -6.33
C SER A 185 -5.09 -21.43 -5.35
N ARG A 186 -4.40 -22.48 -5.81
CA ARG A 186 -3.67 -23.40 -4.93
C ARG A 186 -2.62 -22.69 -4.09
N ASP A 187 -1.83 -21.82 -4.71
CA ASP A 187 -0.70 -21.20 -4.02
C ASP A 187 -1.20 -20.14 -3.02
N THR A 188 -2.24 -19.38 -3.39
CA THR A 188 -2.91 -18.41 -2.49
C THR A 188 -3.56 -19.10 -1.30
N LEU A 189 -4.28 -20.21 -1.52
CA LEU A 189 -4.90 -21.00 -0.45
C LEU A 189 -3.85 -21.58 0.49
N GLY A 190 -2.75 -22.11 -0.06
CA GLY A 190 -1.63 -22.62 0.73
C GLY A 190 -1.03 -21.54 1.64
N PHE A 191 -0.83 -20.33 1.10
CA PHE A 191 -0.30 -19.21 1.86
C PHE A 191 -1.27 -18.73 2.94
N ALA A 192 -2.56 -18.58 2.62
CA ALA A 192 -3.58 -18.19 3.60
C ALA A 192 -3.68 -19.20 4.76
N HIS A 193 -3.62 -20.50 4.48
CA HIS A 193 -3.60 -21.54 5.51
C HIS A 193 -2.33 -21.53 6.36
N MET A 194 -1.18 -21.20 5.77
CA MET A 194 0.06 -20.99 6.53
C MET A 194 -0.12 -19.83 7.52
N LEU A 195 -0.65 -18.69 7.06
CA LEU A 195 -0.93 -17.55 7.95
C LEU A 195 -1.87 -17.93 9.09
N MET A 196 -2.97 -18.63 8.76
CA MET A 196 -3.94 -19.08 9.75
C MET A 196 -3.33 -19.99 10.82
N SER A 197 -2.54 -20.98 10.40
CA SER A 197 -2.00 -22.00 11.31
C SER A 197 -0.79 -21.53 12.10
N ARG A 198 0.12 -20.76 11.47
CA ARG A 198 1.38 -20.33 12.06
C ARG A 198 1.24 -19.10 12.95
N TRP A 199 0.28 -18.22 12.64
CA TRP A 199 0.15 -16.90 13.25
C TRP A 199 -1.25 -16.68 13.85
N GLN A 200 -1.68 -17.59 14.72
CA GLN A 200 -3.03 -17.57 15.33
C GLN A 200 -3.25 -16.30 16.19
N GLU A 201 -2.23 -15.86 16.92
CA GLU A 201 -2.28 -14.67 17.77
C GLU A 201 -1.98 -13.35 17.04
N ASP A 202 -1.77 -13.38 15.71
CA ASP A 202 -1.45 -12.19 14.91
C ASP A 202 -2.67 -11.74 14.10
N LEU A 203 -3.33 -10.68 14.58
CA LEU A 203 -4.50 -10.10 13.92
C LEU A 203 -4.23 -9.71 12.45
N GLY A 204 -3.05 -9.17 12.15
CA GLY A 204 -2.69 -8.75 10.79
C GLY A 204 -2.56 -9.93 9.83
N ALA A 205 -1.97 -11.04 10.30
CA ALA A 205 -1.86 -12.28 9.51
C ALA A 205 -3.25 -12.88 9.23
N GLN A 206 -4.13 -12.91 10.23
CA GLN A 206 -5.48 -13.48 10.10
C GLN A 206 -6.38 -12.62 9.22
N VAL A 207 -6.29 -11.29 9.34
CA VAL A 207 -6.98 -10.35 8.44
C VAL A 207 -6.56 -10.58 6.99
N LEU A 208 -5.25 -10.67 6.73
CA LEU A 208 -4.74 -10.96 5.39
C LEU A 208 -5.24 -12.32 4.88
N ALA A 209 -5.23 -13.36 5.72
CA ALA A 209 -5.74 -14.66 5.33
C ALA A 209 -7.24 -14.61 4.96
N GLN A 210 -8.07 -13.92 5.75
CA GLN A 210 -9.49 -13.72 5.44
C GLN A 210 -9.71 -12.97 4.14
N ASP A 211 -8.94 -11.91 3.90
CA ASP A 211 -9.04 -11.12 2.67
C ASP A 211 -8.66 -11.97 1.44
N LEU A 212 -7.61 -12.80 1.54
CA LEU A 212 -7.22 -13.74 0.48
C LEU A 212 -8.28 -14.82 0.22
N LEU A 213 -8.82 -15.43 1.28
CA LEU A 213 -9.84 -16.47 1.17
C LEU A 213 -11.15 -15.92 0.60
N GLY A 214 -11.53 -14.69 0.99
CA GLY A 214 -12.64 -13.96 0.42
C GLY A 214 -12.42 -13.67 -1.06
N PHE A 215 -11.22 -13.17 -1.42
CA PHE A 215 -10.87 -12.84 -2.81
C PHE A 215 -10.91 -14.04 -3.74
N VAL A 216 -10.42 -15.21 -3.30
CA VAL A 216 -10.44 -16.44 -4.13
C VAL A 216 -11.77 -17.21 -4.06
N GLY A 217 -12.77 -16.69 -3.35
CA GLY A 217 -14.13 -17.23 -3.33
C GLY A 217 -14.37 -18.42 -2.38
N VAL A 218 -13.54 -18.63 -1.36
CA VAL A 218 -13.69 -19.71 -0.36
C VAL A 218 -14.06 -19.19 1.04
N GLY A 219 -14.74 -18.04 1.11
CA GLY A 219 -15.11 -17.39 2.36
C GLY A 219 -15.93 -18.27 3.31
N GLU A 220 -16.81 -19.13 2.81
CA GLU A 220 -17.59 -20.05 3.66
C GLU A 220 -16.71 -21.09 4.36
N THR A 221 -15.73 -21.65 3.65
CA THR A 221 -14.76 -22.58 4.25
C THR A 221 -13.90 -21.87 5.29
N ALA A 222 -13.55 -20.60 5.05
CA ALA A 222 -12.84 -19.78 6.04
C ALA A 222 -13.70 -19.58 7.31
N ARG A 223 -14.98 -19.24 7.14
CA ARG A 223 -15.93 -19.06 8.27
C ARG A 223 -16.06 -20.32 9.11
N ALA A 224 -16.19 -21.50 8.49
CA ALA A 224 -16.25 -22.77 9.21
C ALA A 224 -15.01 -22.97 10.10
N ARG A 225 -13.81 -22.69 9.57
CA ARG A 225 -12.57 -22.80 10.35
C ARG A 225 -12.48 -21.79 11.49
N TYR A 226 -12.90 -20.54 11.28
CA TYR A 226 -12.92 -19.56 12.38
C TYR A 226 -13.98 -19.90 13.43
N SER A 227 -15.07 -20.54 13.03
CA SER A 227 -16.07 -21.08 13.97
C SER A 227 -15.48 -22.19 14.84
N GLU A 228 -14.81 -23.18 14.23
CA GLU A 228 -14.10 -24.23 14.95
C GLU A 228 -13.03 -23.67 15.90
N HIS A 229 -12.24 -22.69 15.43
CA HIS A 229 -11.22 -22.05 16.25
C HIS A 229 -11.83 -21.29 17.44
N ALA A 230 -12.91 -20.52 17.23
CA ALA A 230 -13.61 -19.84 18.31
C ALA A 230 -14.27 -20.82 19.30
N GLN A 231 -14.71 -21.99 18.85
CA GLN A 231 -15.21 -23.06 19.74
C GLN A 231 -14.09 -23.70 20.57
N GLN A 232 -12.91 -23.87 19.99
CA GLN A 232 -11.72 -24.38 20.70
C GLN A 232 -11.18 -23.37 21.73
N PHE A 233 -11.31 -22.08 21.45
CA PHE A 233 -10.82 -20.99 22.30
C PHE A 233 -11.95 -20.02 22.65
N PRO A 234 -12.97 -20.45 23.43
CA PRO A 234 -14.16 -19.65 23.70
C PRO A 234 -13.85 -18.33 24.40
N ASP A 235 -12.82 -18.29 25.24
CA ASP A 235 -12.42 -17.11 26.02
C ASP A 235 -11.38 -16.23 25.31
N SER A 236 -10.97 -16.59 24.09
CA SER A 236 -10.01 -15.78 23.32
C SER A 236 -10.73 -14.61 22.63
N PRO A 237 -10.39 -13.34 22.95
CA PRO A 237 -10.95 -12.19 22.27
C PRO A 237 -10.59 -12.17 20.78
N LEU A 238 -9.38 -12.62 20.43
CA LEU A 238 -8.91 -12.70 19.03
C LEU A 238 -9.69 -13.74 18.24
N ALA A 239 -9.90 -14.94 18.78
CA ALA A 239 -10.67 -15.98 18.10
C ALA A 239 -12.11 -15.53 17.82
N ALA A 240 -12.75 -14.89 18.82
CA ALA A 240 -14.07 -14.30 18.66
C ALA A 240 -14.09 -13.16 17.63
N LEU A 241 -13.07 -12.29 17.63
CA LEU A 241 -12.94 -11.20 16.65
C LEU A 241 -12.79 -11.73 15.22
N TYR A 242 -11.97 -12.76 15.00
CA TYR A 242 -11.80 -13.36 13.67
C TYR A 242 -13.11 -13.94 13.14
N LEU A 243 -13.86 -14.64 13.99
CA LEU A 243 -15.17 -15.17 13.62
C LEU A 243 -16.14 -14.04 13.29
N THR A 244 -16.25 -13.02 14.14
CA THR A 244 -17.13 -11.86 13.89
C THR A 244 -16.79 -11.19 12.55
N ARG A 245 -15.51 -10.98 12.25
CA ARG A 245 -15.07 -10.43 10.95
C ARG A 245 -15.49 -11.33 9.79
N ALA A 246 -15.27 -12.64 9.90
CA ALA A 246 -15.61 -13.59 8.84
C ALA A 246 -17.14 -13.66 8.59
N LEU A 247 -17.96 -13.62 9.64
CA LEU A 247 -19.42 -13.63 9.54
C LEU A 247 -19.99 -12.34 8.95
N THR A 248 -19.33 -11.21 9.19
CA THR A 248 -19.86 -9.88 8.84
C THR A 248 -19.28 -9.28 7.55
N GLN A 249 -18.32 -9.96 6.90
CA GLN A 249 -17.58 -9.45 5.73
C GLN A 249 -18.49 -8.98 4.57
N ALA A 250 -19.58 -9.71 4.31
CA ALA A 250 -20.52 -9.41 3.23
C ALA A 250 -21.73 -8.57 3.65
N THR A 251 -21.78 -8.13 4.91
CA THR A 251 -22.94 -7.46 5.51
C THR A 251 -22.74 -5.93 5.51
N PRO A 252 -23.77 -5.11 5.22
CA PRO A 252 -23.69 -3.65 5.35
C PRO A 252 -23.29 -3.20 6.75
N LEU A 253 -22.51 -2.12 6.88
CA LEU A 253 -21.88 -1.76 8.16
C LEU A 253 -22.89 -1.40 9.25
N THR A 254 -24.04 -0.81 8.86
CA THR A 254 -25.17 -0.53 9.76
C THR A 254 -25.70 -1.77 10.50
N GLN A 255 -25.66 -2.95 9.88
CA GLN A 255 -26.13 -4.20 10.49
C GLN A 255 -25.02 -4.94 11.25
N VAL A 256 -23.77 -4.57 11.01
CA VAL A 256 -22.58 -5.20 11.60
C VAL A 256 -22.24 -4.63 12.97
N LEU A 257 -22.50 -3.33 13.17
CA LEU A 257 -22.13 -2.61 14.39
C LEU A 257 -22.59 -3.32 15.69
N PRO A 258 -23.85 -3.81 15.82
CA PRO A 258 -24.28 -4.48 17.05
C PRO A 258 -23.44 -5.71 17.42
N ALA A 259 -22.92 -6.46 16.44
CA ALA A 259 -22.07 -7.62 16.71
C ALA A 259 -20.71 -7.22 17.30
N TYR A 260 -20.16 -6.08 16.89
CA TYR A 260 -18.91 -5.55 17.45
C TYR A 260 -19.12 -4.89 18.81
N GLU A 261 -20.27 -4.25 19.04
CA GLU A 261 -20.66 -3.73 20.35
C GLU A 261 -20.84 -4.87 21.37
N GLU A 262 -21.50 -5.95 20.96
CA GLU A 262 -21.64 -7.18 21.75
C GLU A 262 -20.27 -7.77 22.09
N LEU A 263 -19.37 -7.87 21.12
CA LEU A 263 -18.00 -8.36 21.29
C LEU A 263 -17.18 -7.49 22.26
N ALA A 264 -17.26 -6.17 22.14
CA ALA A 264 -16.57 -5.23 23.02
C ALA A 264 -17.08 -5.28 24.46
N ARG A 265 -18.40 -5.48 24.65
CA ARG A 265 -18.98 -5.69 25.98
C ARG A 265 -18.57 -7.02 26.59
N ARG A 266 -18.36 -8.06 25.77
CA ARG A 266 -17.84 -9.36 26.21
C ARG A 266 -16.35 -9.29 26.60
N PHE A 267 -15.56 -8.50 25.87
CA PHE A 267 -14.11 -8.37 26.07
C PHE A 267 -13.70 -6.90 26.27
N PRO A 268 -14.09 -6.25 27.37
CA PRO A 268 -13.87 -4.81 27.59
C PRO A 268 -12.39 -4.43 27.73
N ASP A 269 -11.54 -5.39 28.08
CA ASP A 269 -10.11 -5.20 28.28
C ASP A 269 -9.27 -5.52 27.03
N SER A 270 -9.87 -6.02 25.94
CA SER A 270 -9.13 -6.34 24.71
C SER A 270 -8.97 -5.09 23.84
N PRO A 271 -7.74 -4.61 23.61
CA PRO A 271 -7.53 -3.45 22.77
C PRO A 271 -7.78 -3.73 21.29
N GLU A 272 -7.60 -4.97 20.83
CA GLU A 272 -7.92 -5.39 19.46
C GLU A 272 -9.42 -5.31 19.18
N VAL A 273 -10.24 -5.81 20.10
CA VAL A 273 -11.70 -5.74 20.01
C VAL A 273 -12.18 -4.28 20.06
N GLY A 274 -11.65 -3.49 21.00
CA GLY A 274 -11.97 -2.06 21.11
C GLY A 274 -11.63 -1.29 19.84
N ARG A 275 -10.45 -1.53 19.25
CA ARG A 275 -10.05 -0.90 17.97
C ARG A 275 -10.93 -1.35 16.82
N ALA A 276 -11.30 -2.63 16.75
CA ALA A 276 -12.16 -3.13 15.69
C ALA A 276 -13.58 -2.52 15.76
N LEU A 277 -14.13 -2.31 16.96
CA LEU A 277 -15.38 -1.58 17.13
C LEU A 277 -15.27 -0.13 16.61
N LEU A 278 -14.18 0.57 16.97
CA LEU A 278 -13.94 1.95 16.52
C LEU A 278 -13.77 2.02 15.00
N GLU A 279 -13.07 1.05 14.40
CA GLU A 279 -12.91 0.94 12.95
C GLU A 279 -14.27 0.75 12.27
N VAL A 280 -15.12 -0.17 12.76
CA VAL A 280 -16.46 -0.39 12.20
C VAL A 280 -17.34 0.86 12.33
N ARG A 281 -17.33 1.53 13.49
CA ARG A 281 -18.05 2.80 13.68
C ARG A 281 -17.58 3.87 12.70
N TRP A 282 -16.28 4.06 12.61
CA TRP A 282 -15.68 5.03 11.71
C TRP A 282 -15.99 4.74 10.23
N LEU A 283 -15.90 3.48 9.79
CA LEU A 283 -16.28 3.09 8.44
C LEU A 283 -17.77 3.27 8.18
N GLN A 284 -18.62 3.04 9.18
CA GLN A 284 -20.07 3.23 9.11
C GLN A 284 -20.45 4.71 8.97
N GLU A 285 -19.78 5.61 9.71
CA GLU A 285 -19.91 7.07 9.52
C GLU A 285 -19.50 7.52 8.10
N LEU A 286 -18.65 6.73 7.45
CA LEU A 286 -18.15 6.96 6.12
C LEU A 286 -18.89 6.19 5.04
N GLU A 287 -19.89 5.36 5.36
CA GLU A 287 -20.39 4.30 4.46
C GLU A 287 -20.81 4.83 3.08
N ASP A 288 -21.62 5.89 3.01
CA ASP A 288 -21.93 6.55 1.74
C ASP A 288 -20.90 7.66 1.43
N PRO A 289 -20.00 7.49 0.44
CA PRO A 289 -18.98 8.49 0.13
C PRO A 289 -19.55 9.79 -0.47
N ARG A 290 -20.79 9.79 -0.96
CA ARG A 290 -21.39 10.92 -1.71
C ARG A 290 -21.90 12.03 -0.81
N LEU A 291 -22.25 11.73 0.43
CA LEU A 291 -22.85 12.68 1.35
C LEU A 291 -21.86 13.80 1.72
N SER A 292 -22.27 15.06 1.55
CA SER A 292 -21.57 16.21 2.11
C SER A 292 -21.58 16.13 3.64
N ARG A 293 -20.45 16.52 4.26
CA ARG A 293 -20.24 16.43 5.72
C ARG A 293 -19.77 17.74 6.33
N GLN A 294 -19.92 18.85 5.60
CA GLN A 294 -19.40 20.16 5.99
C GLN A 294 -20.42 21.06 6.70
N GLU A 295 -21.71 20.68 6.71
CA GLU A 295 -22.77 21.55 7.24
C GLU A 295 -22.89 21.53 8.78
N ALA A 296 -23.05 22.72 9.35
CA ALA A 296 -23.40 22.94 10.74
C ALA A 296 -24.85 22.47 10.99
N GLY A 297 -25.02 21.19 11.33
CA GLY A 297 -26.34 20.56 11.52
C GLY A 297 -26.36 19.07 11.21
N ASP A 298 -25.27 18.49 10.70
CA ASP A 298 -25.20 17.07 10.36
C ASP A 298 -25.44 16.18 11.61
N PRO A 299 -26.49 15.32 11.63
CA PRO A 299 -26.71 14.35 12.70
C PRO A 299 -25.56 13.32 12.83
N SER A 300 -24.62 13.27 11.89
CA SER A 300 -23.37 12.53 12.01
C SER A 300 -22.40 13.15 13.04
N ARG A 301 -22.48 14.45 13.34
CA ARG A 301 -21.51 15.12 14.22
C ARG A 301 -21.56 14.58 15.65
N ALA A 302 -22.75 14.30 16.17
CA ALA A 302 -22.91 13.67 17.48
C ALA A 302 -22.25 12.27 17.52
N ARG A 303 -22.46 11.47 16.47
CA ARG A 303 -21.88 10.13 16.31
C ARG A 303 -20.36 10.17 16.19
N VAL A 304 -19.82 11.07 15.37
CA VAL A 304 -18.37 11.30 15.22
C VAL A 304 -17.74 11.68 16.56
N MET A 305 -18.36 12.60 17.30
CA MET A 305 -17.88 13.01 18.63
C MET A 305 -17.97 11.87 19.65
N GLU A 306 -19.01 11.05 19.58
CA GLU A 306 -19.17 9.86 20.41
C GLU A 306 -18.08 8.83 20.12
N THR A 307 -17.81 8.52 18.84
CA THR A 307 -16.71 7.63 18.43
C THR A 307 -15.36 8.14 18.94
N ALA A 308 -15.10 9.45 18.87
CA ALA A 308 -13.89 10.03 19.45
C ALA A 308 -13.83 9.93 20.98
N ARG A 309 -14.97 10.05 21.69
CA ARG A 309 -15.04 9.84 23.15
C ARG A 309 -14.80 8.39 23.54
N LEU A 310 -15.29 7.43 22.74
CA LEU A 310 -15.01 6.01 22.95
C LEU A 310 -13.54 5.67 22.70
N ALA A 311 -12.85 6.41 21.82
CA ALA A 311 -11.42 6.25 21.59
C ALA A 311 -10.55 6.70 22.77
N ASP A 312 -10.95 7.75 23.50
CA ASP A 312 -10.16 8.32 24.61
C ASP A 312 -9.75 7.30 25.69
N PRO A 313 -10.65 6.51 26.31
CA PRO A 313 -10.27 5.53 27.34
C PRO A 313 -9.39 4.41 26.75
N LEU A 314 -9.63 4.03 25.50
CA LEU A 314 -8.85 2.99 24.83
C LEU A 314 -7.41 3.46 24.60
N VAL A 315 -7.22 4.68 24.08
CA VAL A 315 -5.90 5.29 23.89
C VAL A 315 -5.17 5.50 25.22
N ALA A 316 -5.89 5.88 26.27
CA ALA A 316 -5.31 6.09 27.59
C ALA A 316 -4.79 4.79 28.22
N LYS A 317 -5.55 3.70 28.12
CA LYS A 317 -5.19 2.39 28.69
C LYS A 317 -4.23 1.60 27.79
N HIS A 318 -4.41 1.72 26.48
CA HIS A 318 -3.68 0.96 25.45
C HIS A 318 -3.23 1.92 24.34
N PRO A 319 -2.16 2.71 24.56
CA PRO A 319 -1.65 3.61 23.53
C PRO A 319 -1.28 2.84 22.26
N PRO A 320 -1.44 3.45 21.07
CA PRO A 320 -1.15 2.77 19.81
C PRO A 320 0.31 2.31 19.76
N GLN A 321 0.52 1.05 19.39
CA GLN A 321 1.84 0.43 19.26
C GLN A 321 2.29 0.27 17.80
N THR A 322 1.36 0.44 16.85
CA THR A 322 1.63 0.36 15.42
C THR A 322 1.14 1.61 14.70
N VAL A 323 1.66 1.85 13.50
CA VAL A 323 1.27 3.02 12.67
C VAL A 323 -0.19 2.90 12.24
N GLU A 324 -0.68 1.69 11.97
CA GLU A 324 -2.07 1.43 11.60
C GLU A 324 -3.04 1.78 12.74
N ALA A 325 -2.70 1.39 13.97
CA ALA A 325 -3.48 1.75 15.15
C ALA A 325 -3.46 3.26 15.39
N LEU A 326 -2.30 3.91 15.22
CA LEU A 326 -2.17 5.36 15.31
C LEU A 326 -3.04 6.07 14.25
N GLU A 327 -2.96 5.62 12.99
CA GLU A 327 -3.71 6.20 11.87
C GLU A 327 -5.22 6.16 12.13
N LEU A 328 -5.75 5.04 12.62
CA LEU A 328 -7.16 4.92 12.98
C LEU A 328 -7.59 6.00 13.98
N PHE A 329 -6.87 6.13 15.10
CA PHE A 329 -7.19 7.13 16.13
C PHE A 329 -7.06 8.56 15.62
N VAL A 330 -6.00 8.85 14.87
CA VAL A 330 -5.78 10.16 14.24
C VAL A 330 -6.93 10.53 13.33
N ARG A 331 -7.39 9.61 12.47
CA ARG A 331 -8.52 9.85 11.56
C ARG A 331 -9.81 10.12 12.33
N ILE A 332 -10.08 9.36 13.38
CA ILE A 332 -11.23 9.57 14.27
C ILE A 332 -11.16 10.97 14.90
N TYR A 333 -10.02 11.35 15.47
CA TYR A 333 -9.87 12.65 16.13
C TYR A 333 -9.92 13.84 15.16
N LEU A 334 -9.28 13.74 14.00
CA LEU A 334 -9.33 14.79 12.98
C LEU A 334 -10.76 14.98 12.45
N ARG A 335 -11.50 13.89 12.25
CA ARG A 335 -12.91 13.93 11.86
C ARG A 335 -13.79 14.59 12.93
N ALA A 336 -13.48 14.36 14.21
CA ALA A 336 -14.11 15.04 15.34
C ALA A 336 -13.61 16.48 15.57
N HIS A 337 -12.81 17.04 14.66
CA HIS A 337 -12.17 18.36 14.77
C HIS A 337 -11.28 18.52 16.03
N ARG A 338 -10.84 17.42 16.64
CA ARG A 338 -9.93 17.40 17.81
C ARG A 338 -8.48 17.38 17.35
N ARG A 339 -8.07 18.43 16.63
CA ARG A 339 -6.73 18.56 16.02
C ARG A 339 -5.61 18.44 17.06
N ASP A 340 -5.76 19.09 18.22
CA ASP A 340 -4.76 19.03 19.30
C ASP A 340 -4.60 17.62 19.88
N THR A 341 -5.69 16.86 20.00
CA THR A 341 -5.61 15.47 20.46
C THR A 341 -4.88 14.60 19.43
N ALA A 342 -5.18 14.77 18.14
CA ALA A 342 -4.52 14.03 17.06
C ALA A 342 -3.01 14.34 17.00
N THR A 343 -2.62 15.62 17.04
CA THR A 343 -1.21 16.03 16.97
C THR A 343 -0.44 15.60 18.21
N ALA A 344 -1.04 15.70 19.41
CA ALA A 344 -0.43 15.21 20.64
C ALA A 344 -0.21 13.69 20.63
N LEU A 345 -1.14 12.92 20.06
CA LEU A 345 -1.00 11.47 19.93
C LEU A 345 0.15 11.09 18.99
N VAL A 346 0.23 11.74 17.83
CA VAL A 346 1.35 11.57 16.89
C VAL A 346 2.67 11.94 17.54
N HIS A 347 2.71 13.07 18.28
CA HIS A 347 3.87 13.49 19.06
C HIS A 347 4.34 12.42 20.04
N ARG A 348 3.42 11.90 20.86
CA ARG A 348 3.74 10.84 21.85
C ARG A 348 4.26 9.56 21.17
N PHE A 349 3.65 9.14 20.06
CA PHE A 349 4.07 7.94 19.34
C PHE A 349 5.49 8.06 18.74
N GLY A 350 5.81 9.24 18.18
CA GLY A 350 7.11 9.52 17.56
C GLY A 350 8.27 9.77 18.55
N GLN A 351 7.99 9.89 19.85
CA GLN A 351 9.04 10.02 20.87
C GLN A 351 9.96 8.82 20.87
N ASP A 352 9.44 7.60 20.66
CA ASP A 352 10.26 6.40 20.49
C ASP A 352 10.88 6.37 19.08
N PRO A 353 12.23 6.37 18.96
CA PRO A 353 12.90 6.29 17.66
C PRO A 353 12.54 5.05 16.83
N ARG A 354 12.17 3.92 17.47
CA ARG A 354 11.80 2.67 16.79
C ARG A 354 10.52 2.80 15.98
N ASN A 355 9.67 3.75 16.34
CA ASN A 355 8.39 4.01 15.69
C ASN A 355 8.50 4.93 14.47
N ARG A 356 9.68 5.53 14.22
CA ARG A 356 9.90 6.54 13.17
C ARG A 356 10.09 5.91 11.78
N SER A 357 9.18 5.04 11.41
CA SER A 357 9.14 4.40 10.09
C SER A 357 8.75 5.40 8.99
N TRP A 358 8.92 5.00 7.72
CA TRP A 358 8.48 5.79 6.57
C TRP A 358 6.98 6.11 6.64
N ASP A 359 6.15 5.12 6.93
CA ASP A 359 4.70 5.28 7.01
C ASP A 359 4.30 6.23 8.15
N PHE A 360 5.01 6.16 9.29
CA PHE A 360 4.82 7.12 10.38
C PHE A 360 5.14 8.55 9.94
N LEU A 361 6.26 8.79 9.24
CA LEU A 361 6.64 10.13 8.77
C LEU A 361 5.62 10.70 7.78
N VAL A 362 5.09 9.86 6.89
CA VAL A 362 4.02 10.25 5.96
C VAL A 362 2.74 10.62 6.74
N LEU A 363 2.32 9.78 7.68
CA LEU A 363 1.15 10.05 8.52
C LEU A 363 1.32 11.34 9.31
N ALA A 364 2.44 11.50 10.03
CA ALA A 364 2.74 12.70 10.80
C ALA A 364 2.72 13.96 9.94
N GLY A 365 3.23 13.87 8.70
CA GLY A 365 3.28 15.01 7.79
C GLY A 365 1.91 15.39 7.25
N ARG A 366 1.06 14.39 6.93
CA ARG A 366 -0.34 14.63 6.56
C ARG A 366 -1.13 15.24 7.72
N VAL A 367 -0.96 14.72 8.92
CA VAL A 367 -1.57 15.29 10.14
C VAL A 367 -1.12 16.73 10.33
N ALA A 368 0.17 17.00 10.13
CA ALA A 368 0.69 18.35 10.29
C ALA A 368 0.10 19.32 9.26
N ASN A 369 0.00 18.89 8.01
CA ASN A 369 -0.60 19.67 6.94
C ASN A 369 -2.09 19.99 7.22
N VAL A 370 -2.86 19.02 7.70
CA VAL A 370 -4.30 19.19 8.00
C VAL A 370 -4.53 20.00 9.28
N ALA A 371 -3.73 19.77 10.33
CA ALA A 371 -3.88 20.47 11.59
C ALA A 371 -3.47 21.93 11.48
N GLY A 372 -2.52 22.24 10.59
CA GLY A 372 -2.01 23.59 10.36
C GLY A 372 -0.92 24.00 11.36
N PRO A 373 -0.19 25.10 11.09
CA PRO A 373 1.00 25.50 11.85
C PRO A 373 0.69 25.84 13.32
N ALA A 374 -0.51 26.32 13.62
CA ALA A 374 -0.93 26.64 14.99
C ALA A 374 -1.00 25.42 15.92
N HIS A 375 -1.24 24.24 15.35
CA HIS A 375 -1.44 22.99 16.09
C HIS A 375 -0.26 22.02 15.94
N THR A 376 0.80 22.44 15.24
CA THR A 376 1.95 21.59 14.88
C THR A 376 3.26 22.28 15.26
N PRO A 377 3.84 21.97 16.43
CA PRO A 377 5.16 22.48 16.78
C PRO A 377 6.25 21.72 16.00
N TYR A 378 6.34 21.91 14.68
CA TYR A 378 7.44 21.55 13.76
C TYR A 378 8.18 20.19 13.95
N VAL A 379 7.48 19.18 14.44
CA VAL A 379 8.08 17.92 14.91
C VAL A 379 8.64 17.04 13.79
N LEU A 380 8.26 17.25 12.53
CA LEU A 380 8.71 16.39 11.43
C LEU A 380 10.22 16.46 11.20
N ARG A 381 10.79 17.66 11.28
CA ARG A 381 12.22 17.86 10.97
C ARG A 381 13.11 17.13 11.97
N ASP A 382 12.70 17.09 13.23
CA ASP A 382 13.46 16.48 14.32
C ASP A 382 13.34 14.94 14.33
N TRP A 383 12.34 14.41 13.64
CA TRP A 383 12.11 12.96 13.54
C TRP A 383 12.68 12.33 12.29
N ILE A 384 12.95 13.10 11.24
CA ILE A 384 13.60 12.60 10.02
C ILE A 384 15.01 12.14 10.39
N PRO A 385 15.31 10.83 10.27
CA PRO A 385 16.65 10.35 10.55
C PRO A 385 17.67 11.04 9.63
N ALA A 386 18.86 11.37 10.13
CA ALA A 386 19.88 12.05 9.33
C ALA A 386 20.23 11.28 8.04
N ALA A 387 20.19 9.94 8.08
CA ALA A 387 20.39 9.08 6.91
C ALA A 387 19.29 9.25 5.84
N LEU A 388 18.03 9.46 6.26
CA LEU A 388 16.91 9.75 5.36
C LEU A 388 17.02 11.17 4.80
N GLY A 389 17.43 12.14 5.63
CA GLY A 389 17.64 13.53 5.21
C GLY A 389 18.73 13.70 4.14
N ARG A 390 19.65 12.73 4.01
CA ARG A 390 20.68 12.68 2.95
C ARG A 390 20.21 12.06 1.64
N GLN A 391 18.97 11.57 1.56
CA GLN A 391 18.39 10.95 0.37
C GLN A 391 17.40 11.93 -0.28
N PRO A 392 17.85 12.76 -1.26
CA PRO A 392 17.02 13.82 -1.82
C PRO A 392 15.75 13.28 -2.48
N GLU A 393 15.81 12.12 -3.13
CA GLU A 393 14.65 11.44 -3.69
C GLU A 393 13.57 11.12 -2.64
N ARG A 394 13.96 10.58 -1.48
CA ARG A 394 12.99 10.26 -0.42
C ARG A 394 12.42 11.51 0.23
N MET A 395 13.22 12.55 0.40
CA MET A 395 12.72 13.82 0.94
C MET A 395 11.71 14.47 -0.01
N ARG A 396 11.95 14.46 -1.32
CA ARG A 396 11.00 14.98 -2.31
C ARG A 396 9.72 14.17 -2.41
N LEU A 397 9.83 12.84 -2.28
CA LEU A 397 8.65 12.00 -2.21
C LEU A 397 7.85 12.28 -0.93
N LEU A 398 8.51 12.45 0.22
CA LEU A 398 7.85 12.80 1.48
C LEU A 398 7.12 14.15 1.38
N ASP A 399 7.75 15.17 0.80
CA ASP A 399 7.13 16.49 0.55
C ASP A 399 5.80 16.35 -0.25
N LEU A 400 5.79 15.49 -1.26
CA LEU A 400 4.62 15.22 -2.11
C LEU A 400 3.53 14.45 -1.36
N LEU A 401 3.91 13.38 -0.65
CA LEU A 401 2.99 12.51 0.07
C LEU A 401 2.31 13.21 1.25
N THR A 402 2.99 14.20 1.83
CA THR A 402 2.50 15.00 2.97
C THR A 402 1.80 16.29 2.54
N GLY A 403 2.00 16.72 1.29
CA GLY A 403 1.39 17.94 0.74
C GLY A 403 2.11 19.22 1.12
N GLN A 404 3.32 19.12 1.68
CA GLN A 404 4.13 20.29 2.04
C GLN A 404 4.62 21.06 0.81
N ARG A 405 5.05 20.36 -0.25
CA ARG A 405 5.66 21.01 -1.41
C ARG A 405 5.60 20.16 -2.68
N LEU A 406 5.43 20.84 -3.82
CA LEU A 406 5.59 20.27 -5.17
C LEU A 406 7.04 20.48 -5.68
N PRO A 407 7.75 19.44 -6.13
CA PRO A 407 9.09 19.55 -6.69
C PRO A 407 9.08 20.16 -8.09
N LYS A 408 10.05 21.06 -8.35
CA LYS A 408 10.23 21.70 -9.67
C LYS A 408 10.93 20.75 -10.66
N ASP A 409 10.76 20.97 -11.96
CA ASP A 409 11.37 20.12 -13.00
C ASP A 409 12.91 20.06 -12.90
N ALA A 410 13.56 21.18 -12.57
CA ALA A 410 15.01 21.21 -12.35
C ALA A 410 15.47 20.31 -11.18
N GLU A 411 14.64 20.19 -10.13
CA GLU A 411 14.95 19.34 -8.98
C GLU A 411 14.76 17.87 -9.30
N LEU A 412 13.77 17.53 -10.14
CA LEU A 412 13.59 16.16 -10.63
C LEU A 412 14.73 15.74 -11.56
N ALA A 413 15.18 16.65 -12.42
CA ALA A 413 16.31 16.39 -13.33
C ALA A 413 17.61 16.10 -12.57
N ALA A 414 17.78 16.67 -11.38
CA ALA A 414 18.96 16.48 -10.52
C ALA A 414 19.00 15.13 -9.79
N LEU A 415 17.90 14.35 -9.76
CA LEU A 415 17.86 13.04 -9.10
C LEU A 415 18.67 12.00 -9.89
N SER A 416 19.51 11.22 -9.21
CA SER A 416 20.38 10.21 -9.84
C SER A 416 19.63 8.97 -10.31
N SER A 417 18.63 8.52 -9.54
CA SER A 417 17.86 7.31 -9.83
C SER A 417 16.74 7.58 -10.84
N PRO A 418 16.73 6.91 -12.02
CA PRO A 418 15.67 7.09 -13.02
C PRO A 418 14.33 6.58 -12.51
N THR A 419 14.31 5.50 -11.74
CA THR A 419 13.09 4.95 -11.13
C THR A 419 12.49 5.93 -10.13
N ASP A 420 13.30 6.51 -9.24
CA ASP A 420 12.81 7.49 -8.26
C ASP A 420 12.32 8.77 -8.93
N ARG A 421 13.04 9.23 -9.95
CA ARG A 421 12.62 10.36 -10.77
C ARG A 421 11.25 10.10 -11.40
N ALA A 422 11.02 8.92 -11.96
CA ALA A 422 9.75 8.55 -12.57
C ALA A 422 8.60 8.46 -11.55
N VAL A 423 8.84 7.83 -10.39
CA VAL A 423 7.86 7.76 -9.29
C VAL A 423 7.44 9.17 -8.85
N ILE A 424 8.40 10.03 -8.54
CA ILE A 424 8.14 11.39 -8.05
C ILE A 424 7.47 12.24 -9.13
N ALA A 425 7.93 12.13 -10.38
CA ALA A 425 7.33 12.83 -11.51
C ALA A 425 5.87 12.40 -11.72
N LEU A 426 5.59 11.11 -11.69
CA LEU A 426 4.24 10.58 -11.87
C LEU A 426 3.31 10.99 -10.71
N THR A 427 3.78 10.88 -9.46
CA THR A 427 3.04 11.35 -8.27
C THR A 427 2.71 12.84 -8.36
N ARG A 428 3.68 13.67 -8.76
CA ARG A 428 3.46 15.11 -8.95
C ARG A 428 2.48 15.37 -10.09
N ASP A 429 2.65 14.71 -11.22
CA ASP A 429 1.82 14.92 -12.41
C ASP A 429 0.37 14.51 -12.14
N VAL A 430 0.08 13.55 -11.25
CA VAL A 430 -1.30 13.34 -10.77
C VAL A 430 -1.84 14.62 -10.13
N LEU A 431 -1.08 15.34 -9.32
CA LEU A 431 -1.57 16.56 -8.69
C LEU A 431 -1.68 17.76 -9.66
N THR A 432 -0.83 17.84 -10.69
CA THR A 432 -0.67 19.05 -11.51
C THR A 432 -1.04 18.90 -12.99
N ALA A 433 -0.89 17.71 -13.57
CA ALA A 433 -1.05 17.45 -14.99
C ALA A 433 -1.65 16.05 -15.28
N PRO A 434 -2.96 15.84 -15.01
CA PRO A 434 -3.62 14.53 -15.04
C PRO A 434 -3.46 13.76 -16.36
N ARG A 435 -3.56 14.45 -17.50
CA ARG A 435 -3.41 13.82 -18.84
C ARG A 435 -2.01 13.25 -19.03
N ARG A 436 -0.98 14.04 -18.72
CA ARG A 436 0.43 13.63 -18.75
C ARG A 436 0.69 12.46 -17.81
N ALA A 437 0.06 12.46 -16.63
CA ALA A 437 0.19 11.36 -15.67
C ALA A 437 -0.36 10.04 -16.24
N MET A 438 -1.54 10.07 -16.90
CA MET A 438 -2.12 8.88 -17.53
C MET A 438 -1.25 8.34 -18.67
N GLU A 439 -0.76 9.22 -19.55
CA GLU A 439 0.13 8.83 -20.66
C GLU A 439 1.42 8.17 -20.15
N ARG A 440 2.04 8.77 -19.13
CA ARG A 440 3.26 8.23 -18.50
C ARG A 440 3.00 6.88 -17.84
N ALA A 441 2.01 6.81 -16.95
CA ALA A 441 1.67 5.60 -16.20
C ALA A 441 1.47 4.38 -17.10
N ALA A 442 0.94 4.60 -18.31
CA ALA A 442 0.69 3.55 -19.29
C ALA A 442 1.97 2.94 -19.89
N THR A 443 3.10 3.66 -19.84
CA THR A 443 4.41 3.26 -20.39
C THR A 443 5.44 2.86 -19.33
N GLU A 444 5.16 3.16 -18.05
CA GLU A 444 6.11 2.92 -16.97
C GLU A 444 6.38 1.42 -16.69
N SER A 445 7.56 1.17 -16.12
CA SER A 445 8.00 -0.15 -15.70
C SER A 445 7.31 -0.61 -14.40
N GLU A 446 7.29 -1.92 -14.17
CA GLU A 446 6.76 -2.51 -12.92
C GLU A 446 7.51 -2.00 -11.67
N ALA A 447 8.81 -1.71 -11.80
CA ALA A 447 9.64 -1.14 -10.75
C ALA A 447 9.17 0.26 -10.32
N VAL A 448 8.57 1.04 -11.23
CA VAL A 448 7.96 2.34 -10.93
C VAL A 448 6.57 2.16 -10.34
N LEU A 449 5.72 1.37 -11.02
CA LEU A 449 4.31 1.22 -10.63
C LEU A 449 4.15 0.62 -9.23
N SER A 450 4.97 -0.38 -8.87
CA SER A 450 4.93 -1.04 -7.56
C SER A 450 5.41 -0.16 -6.38
N ARG A 451 5.98 1.01 -6.68
CA ARG A 451 6.42 2.01 -5.68
C ARG A 451 5.46 3.19 -5.54
N LEU A 452 4.40 3.24 -6.35
CA LEU A 452 3.37 4.26 -6.21
C LEU A 452 2.55 4.04 -4.94
N ASP A 453 2.11 5.14 -4.33
CA ASP A 453 1.09 5.11 -3.29
C ASP A 453 -0.19 4.45 -3.86
N PRO A 454 -0.84 3.50 -3.15
CA PRO A 454 -2.01 2.79 -3.63
C PRO A 454 -3.15 3.71 -4.09
N GLU A 455 -3.33 4.87 -3.45
CA GLU A 455 -4.35 5.85 -3.83
C GLU A 455 -4.05 6.46 -5.21
N ILE A 456 -2.79 6.81 -5.46
CA ILE A 456 -2.34 7.36 -6.76
C ILE A 456 -2.53 6.32 -7.86
N ALA A 457 -2.10 5.08 -7.59
CA ALA A 457 -2.27 3.99 -8.54
C ALA A 457 -3.76 3.70 -8.80
N ALA A 458 -4.63 3.79 -7.78
CA ALA A 458 -6.08 3.64 -7.92
C ALA A 458 -6.69 4.70 -8.84
N LEU A 459 -6.37 5.98 -8.60
CA LEU A 459 -6.83 7.11 -9.42
C LEU A 459 -6.50 6.86 -10.90
N LEU A 460 -5.24 6.56 -11.19
CA LEU A 460 -4.77 6.30 -12.55
C LEU A 460 -5.43 5.05 -13.16
N ALA A 461 -5.55 3.95 -12.40
CA ALA A 461 -6.16 2.71 -12.87
C ALA A 461 -7.64 2.90 -13.23
N LEU A 462 -8.38 3.61 -12.38
CA LEU A 462 -9.81 3.87 -12.57
C LEU A 462 -10.05 4.79 -13.76
N GLU A 463 -9.20 5.79 -13.96
CA GLU A 463 -9.30 6.71 -15.11
C GLU A 463 -8.96 6.03 -16.43
N LEU A 464 -7.89 5.24 -16.47
CA LEU A 464 -7.58 4.44 -17.65
C LEU A 464 -8.70 3.43 -17.96
N THR A 465 -9.32 2.85 -16.94
CA THR A 465 -10.49 1.98 -17.14
C THR A 465 -11.68 2.76 -17.71
N ARG A 466 -11.93 3.97 -17.20
CA ARG A 466 -13.00 4.86 -17.70
C ARG A 466 -12.79 5.21 -19.18
N THR A 467 -11.54 5.34 -19.63
CA THR A 467 -11.21 5.61 -21.05
C THR A 467 -11.10 4.34 -21.91
N GLY A 468 -11.36 3.15 -21.36
CA GLY A 468 -11.29 1.88 -22.10
C GLY A 468 -9.86 1.38 -22.36
N ASP A 469 -8.86 1.89 -21.64
CA ASP A 469 -7.47 1.48 -21.82
C ASP A 469 -7.18 0.17 -21.08
N ALA A 470 -6.83 -0.88 -21.83
CA ALA A 470 -6.51 -2.20 -21.29
C ALA A 470 -5.32 -2.20 -20.30
N ARG A 471 -4.46 -1.17 -20.36
CA ARG A 471 -3.29 -1.01 -19.48
C ARG A 471 -3.68 -0.71 -18.03
N ALA A 472 -4.92 -0.30 -17.77
CA ALA A 472 -5.45 -0.14 -16.41
C ALA A 472 -5.26 -1.39 -15.52
N LYS A 473 -5.35 -2.59 -16.13
CA LYS A 473 -5.15 -3.87 -15.43
C LYS A 473 -3.77 -3.94 -14.76
N ARG A 474 -2.73 -3.37 -15.38
CA ARG A 474 -1.36 -3.35 -14.80
C ARG A 474 -1.28 -2.50 -13.54
N LEU A 475 -1.99 -1.38 -13.49
CA LEU A 475 -2.00 -0.51 -12.31
C LEU A 475 -2.74 -1.14 -11.14
N PHE A 476 -3.92 -1.75 -11.36
CA PHE A 476 -4.61 -2.51 -10.30
C PHE A 476 -3.73 -3.61 -9.70
N ASN A 477 -2.80 -4.10 -10.51
CA ASN A 477 -1.87 -5.16 -10.22
C ASN A 477 -0.59 -4.69 -9.50
N ALA A 478 -0.38 -3.38 -9.37
CA ALA A 478 0.85 -2.79 -8.83
C ALA A 478 1.06 -3.03 -7.32
N SER A 479 -0.02 -3.22 -6.56
CA SER A 479 0.04 -3.47 -5.12
C SER A 479 -1.08 -4.39 -4.65
N LEU A 480 -0.86 -5.10 -3.54
CA LEU A 480 -1.87 -6.00 -2.97
C LEU A 480 -3.18 -5.27 -2.61
N PRO A 481 -3.17 -4.11 -1.92
CA PRO A 481 -4.41 -3.41 -1.58
C PRO A 481 -5.25 -3.09 -2.82
N LEU A 482 -4.59 -2.73 -3.93
CA LEU A 482 -5.29 -2.37 -5.14
C LEU A 482 -5.81 -3.57 -5.92
N MET A 483 -5.11 -4.70 -5.88
CA MET A 483 -5.59 -5.97 -6.45
C MET A 483 -6.87 -6.42 -5.76
N LEU A 484 -6.87 -6.42 -4.42
CA LEU A 484 -8.03 -6.81 -3.61
C LEU A 484 -9.20 -5.83 -3.76
N ALA A 485 -8.90 -4.54 -3.96
CA ALA A 485 -9.92 -3.50 -4.12
C ALA A 485 -10.51 -3.40 -5.54
N ARG A 486 -9.94 -4.09 -6.54
CA ARG A 486 -10.30 -3.90 -7.95
C ARG A 486 -11.79 -4.08 -8.21
N GLU A 487 -12.37 -5.20 -7.81
CA GLU A 487 -13.78 -5.50 -8.10
C GLU A 487 -14.75 -4.51 -7.42
N PRO A 488 -14.62 -4.23 -6.10
CA PRO A 488 -15.48 -3.24 -5.45
C PRO A 488 -15.35 -1.84 -6.06
N LEU A 489 -14.14 -1.40 -6.41
CA LEU A 489 -13.92 -0.08 -7.04
C LEU A 489 -14.57 0.00 -8.43
N LEU A 490 -14.39 -1.02 -9.26
CA LEU A 490 -14.98 -1.05 -10.61
C LEU A 490 -16.50 -1.15 -10.56
N LYS A 491 -17.05 -1.94 -9.63
CA LYS A 491 -18.50 -2.02 -9.42
C LYS A 491 -19.06 -0.66 -9.04
N PHE A 492 -18.49 0.01 -8.05
CA PHE A 492 -18.91 1.37 -7.69
C PHE A 492 -18.83 2.34 -8.88
N LEU A 493 -17.74 2.32 -9.65
CA LEU A 493 -17.59 3.18 -10.84
C LEU A 493 -18.65 2.91 -11.93
N GLN A 494 -19.10 1.66 -12.04
CA GLN A 494 -20.09 1.24 -13.05
C GLN A 494 -21.52 1.51 -12.61
N THR A 495 -21.89 1.14 -11.39
CA THR A 495 -23.30 1.02 -10.93
C THR A 495 -23.73 2.05 -9.90
N ASP A 496 -22.80 2.80 -9.30
CA ASP A 496 -23.03 3.72 -8.16
C ASP A 496 -23.44 3.03 -6.86
N THR A 497 -23.37 1.70 -6.84
CA THR A 497 -23.81 0.96 -5.67
C THR A 497 -22.68 0.86 -4.65
N VAL A 498 -22.93 1.44 -3.48
CA VAL A 498 -22.08 1.28 -2.31
C VAL A 498 -22.30 -0.13 -1.78
N THR A 499 -21.35 -1.02 -2.06
CA THR A 499 -21.38 -2.41 -1.57
C THR A 499 -20.66 -2.55 -0.24
N PRO A 500 -20.98 -3.58 0.57
CA PRO A 500 -20.24 -3.89 1.80
C PRO A 500 -18.72 -3.98 1.59
N ALA A 501 -18.28 -4.55 0.47
CA ALA A 501 -16.86 -4.65 0.13
C ALA A 501 -16.24 -3.28 -0.19
N PHE A 502 -16.99 -2.38 -0.85
CA PHE A 502 -16.53 -1.02 -1.15
C PHE A 502 -16.40 -0.17 0.13
N SER A 503 -17.37 -0.26 1.05
CA SER A 503 -17.37 0.54 2.29
C SER A 503 -16.20 0.24 3.22
N ARG A 504 -15.62 -0.97 3.12
CA ARG A 504 -14.47 -1.42 3.92
C ARG A 504 -13.11 -1.11 3.27
N LEU A 505 -13.08 -0.56 2.06
CA LEU A 505 -11.84 -0.15 1.44
C LEU A 505 -11.22 1.04 2.18
N ALA A 506 -9.90 1.17 2.10
CA ALA A 506 -9.19 2.32 2.61
C ALA A 506 -9.79 3.63 2.06
N PRO A 507 -9.94 4.69 2.88
CA PRO A 507 -10.59 5.93 2.46
C PRO A 507 -10.01 6.54 1.18
N GLY A 508 -8.68 6.51 1.01
CA GLY A 508 -8.03 7.03 -0.20
C GLY A 508 -8.48 6.30 -1.47
N LEU A 509 -8.67 4.98 -1.43
CA LEU A 509 -9.17 4.22 -2.58
C LEU A 509 -10.62 4.57 -2.93
N ARG A 510 -11.44 4.78 -1.90
CA ARG A 510 -12.85 5.20 -2.05
C ARG A 510 -12.93 6.62 -2.58
N ALA A 511 -12.07 7.52 -2.08
CA ALA A 511 -11.91 8.89 -2.54
C ALA A 511 -11.48 8.95 -4.00
N ALA A 512 -10.54 8.09 -4.39
CA ALA A 512 -10.14 7.94 -5.79
C ALA A 512 -11.32 7.56 -6.68
N ALA A 513 -12.11 6.56 -6.29
CA ALA A 513 -13.28 6.14 -7.05
C ALA A 513 -14.35 7.23 -7.15
N LEU A 514 -14.60 7.96 -6.05
CA LEU A 514 -15.54 9.07 -6.03
C LEU A 514 -15.10 10.19 -6.98
N LEU A 515 -13.81 10.57 -6.98
CA LEU A 515 -13.28 11.60 -7.87
C LEU A 515 -13.42 11.21 -9.35
N VAL A 516 -13.03 9.99 -9.72
CA VAL A 516 -13.11 9.50 -11.10
C VAL A 516 -14.56 9.41 -11.57
N ARG A 517 -15.45 9.01 -10.68
CA ARG A 517 -16.89 8.98 -10.96
C ARG A 517 -17.45 10.39 -11.18
N ALA A 518 -17.15 11.34 -10.29
CA ALA A 518 -17.56 12.73 -10.43
C ALA A 518 -17.11 13.32 -11.78
N ARG A 519 -15.94 12.91 -12.29
CA ARG A 519 -15.49 13.29 -13.64
C ARG A 519 -16.23 12.61 -14.78
N ARG A 520 -16.60 11.33 -14.65
CA ARG A 520 -17.44 10.63 -15.64
C ARG A 520 -18.77 11.38 -15.85
N GLU A 521 -19.31 11.89 -14.75
CA GLU A 521 -20.61 12.55 -14.68
C GLU A 521 -20.52 14.07 -14.78
N SER A 522 -19.33 14.66 -14.99
CA SER A 522 -19.16 16.11 -15.11
C SER A 522 -19.91 16.73 -16.29
N LYS A 523 -20.45 15.90 -17.18
CA LYS A 523 -21.38 16.30 -18.25
C LYS A 523 -22.75 16.76 -17.71
N GLU A 524 -23.07 16.48 -16.45
CA GLU A 524 -24.36 16.80 -15.79
C GLU A 524 -24.46 18.24 -15.27
N GLY A 525 -23.34 18.98 -15.19
CA GLY A 525 -23.28 20.39 -14.77
C GLY A 525 -22.49 20.67 -13.48
N TYR A 526 -22.22 21.95 -13.22
CA TYR A 526 -21.35 22.40 -12.11
C TYR A 526 -21.91 22.17 -10.68
N PRO A 527 -23.22 22.34 -10.39
CA PRO A 527 -23.75 22.16 -9.03
C PRO A 527 -23.71 20.72 -8.52
N VAL A 528 -24.13 19.76 -9.36
CA VAL A 528 -24.08 18.31 -9.06
C VAL A 528 -22.65 17.87 -8.75
N PHE A 529 -21.71 18.52 -9.42
CA PHE A 529 -20.30 18.27 -9.27
C PHE A 529 -19.72 18.82 -7.97
N THR A 530 -20.04 20.06 -7.59
CA THR A 530 -19.58 20.63 -6.30
C THR A 530 -20.05 19.81 -5.10
N GLU A 531 -21.30 19.33 -5.12
CA GLU A 531 -21.83 18.48 -4.04
C GLU A 531 -21.02 17.19 -3.85
N ARG A 532 -20.57 16.57 -4.95
CA ARG A 532 -19.74 15.35 -4.92
C ARG A 532 -18.32 15.62 -4.41
N LEU A 533 -17.80 16.84 -4.54
CA LEU A 533 -16.50 17.23 -3.97
C LEU A 533 -16.55 17.44 -2.47
N ASP A 534 -17.68 17.94 -1.97
CA ASP A 534 -17.86 18.10 -0.53
C ASP A 534 -17.90 16.72 0.14
N GLY A 535 -18.47 15.71 -0.53
CA GLY A 535 -18.40 14.31 -0.11
C GLY A 535 -16.97 13.75 -0.05
N LEU A 536 -16.10 14.15 -0.98
CA LEU A 536 -14.69 13.73 -1.07
C LEU A 536 -13.86 14.24 0.13
N GLU A 537 -14.03 15.50 0.53
CA GLU A 537 -13.36 16.05 1.71
C GLU A 537 -13.85 15.40 3.00
N GLY A 538 -15.14 15.06 3.06
CA GLY A 538 -15.71 14.33 4.19
C GLY A 538 -15.24 12.88 4.31
N LEU A 539 -14.70 12.29 3.24
CA LEU A 539 -14.28 10.89 3.19
C LEU A 539 -12.85 10.68 3.71
N ASP A 540 -11.95 11.65 3.50
CA ASP A 540 -10.55 11.55 3.90
C ASP A 540 -10.09 12.73 4.76
N ALA A 541 -10.17 12.54 6.08
CA ALA A 541 -9.74 13.53 7.07
C ALA A 541 -8.23 13.85 7.01
N LEU A 542 -7.40 13.03 6.35
CA LEU A 542 -5.96 13.29 6.16
C LEU A 542 -5.66 14.05 4.86
N GLN A 543 -6.68 14.41 4.07
CA GLN A 543 -6.53 15.09 2.79
C GLN A 543 -5.53 14.38 1.86
N GLY A 544 -5.81 13.12 1.55
CA GLY A 544 -5.05 12.29 0.61
C GLY A 544 -4.97 12.84 -0.81
N PHE A 545 -4.40 12.05 -1.69
CA PHE A 545 -4.14 12.48 -3.06
C PHE A 545 -5.40 12.80 -3.84
N ALA A 546 -6.47 12.01 -3.73
CA ALA A 546 -7.71 12.27 -4.45
C ALA A 546 -8.30 13.63 -4.05
N THR A 547 -8.33 13.94 -2.75
CA THR A 547 -8.83 15.22 -2.24
C THR A 547 -7.98 16.39 -2.74
N ARG A 548 -6.64 16.29 -2.71
CA ARG A 548 -5.74 17.36 -3.19
C ARG A 548 -5.69 17.47 -4.72
N ALA A 549 -5.86 16.36 -5.42
CA ALA A 549 -5.87 16.31 -6.87
C ALA A 549 -7.18 16.83 -7.46
N ALA A 550 -8.27 16.81 -6.67
CA ALA A 550 -9.61 17.24 -7.04
C ALA A 550 -9.54 18.49 -7.93
N ASP A 551 -9.18 19.65 -7.38
CA ASP A 551 -9.23 20.91 -8.12
C ASP A 551 -8.57 20.87 -9.51
N THR A 552 -7.39 20.26 -9.64
CA THR A 552 -6.67 20.13 -10.92
C THR A 552 -7.39 19.21 -11.90
N TRP A 553 -7.83 18.03 -11.43
CA TRP A 553 -8.55 17.06 -12.26
C TRP A 553 -9.91 17.59 -12.70
N LEU A 554 -10.46 18.54 -11.94
CA LEU A 554 -11.77 19.14 -12.10
C LEU A 554 -11.74 20.36 -13.00
N ARG A 555 -10.71 21.22 -12.95
CA ARG A 555 -10.51 22.29 -13.95
C ARG A 555 -10.57 21.75 -15.37
N SER A 556 -9.91 20.62 -15.63
CA SER A 556 -9.98 19.97 -16.94
C SER A 556 -11.39 19.54 -17.38
N ALA A 557 -12.27 19.27 -16.43
CA ALA A 557 -13.66 18.87 -16.67
C ALA A 557 -14.59 20.09 -16.82
N PHE A 558 -14.34 21.14 -16.03
CA PHE A 558 -14.99 22.45 -16.16
C PHE A 558 -14.66 23.10 -17.50
N ASP A 559 -13.38 23.16 -17.87
CA ASP A 559 -12.92 23.66 -19.17
C ASP A 559 -13.59 22.87 -20.30
N ALA A 560 -13.76 21.56 -20.18
CA ALA A 560 -14.49 20.75 -21.17
C ALA A 560 -16.03 20.91 -21.15
N CYS A 561 -16.62 21.47 -20.09
CA CYS A 561 -18.03 21.91 -20.05
C CYS A 561 -18.17 23.26 -20.76
N MET A 562 -17.19 24.14 -20.56
CA MET A 562 -17.14 25.51 -21.07
C MET A 562 -16.61 25.60 -22.51
N ASP A 563 -15.83 24.63 -22.97
CA ASP A 563 -15.35 24.50 -24.35
C ASP A 563 -16.49 23.99 -25.23
N THR A 564 -17.33 24.93 -25.64
CA THR A 564 -18.60 24.71 -26.35
C THR A 564 -18.44 24.85 -27.86
N LYS A 565 -17.24 24.66 -28.42
CA LYS A 565 -17.10 24.62 -29.88
C LYS A 565 -17.77 23.37 -30.42
N VAL A 566 -18.89 23.54 -31.12
CA VAL A 566 -19.53 22.47 -31.89
C VAL A 566 -18.85 22.43 -33.26
N PRO A 567 -17.99 21.45 -33.59
CA PRO A 567 -17.30 21.43 -34.87
C PRO A 567 -18.32 21.40 -36.01
N TYR A 568 -18.21 22.38 -36.93
CA TYR A 568 -19.09 22.45 -38.09
C TYR A 568 -18.85 21.25 -39.03
N VAL A 569 -19.87 20.39 -39.21
CA VAL A 569 -19.77 19.21 -40.07
C VAL A 569 -20.14 19.59 -41.49
N PHE A 570 -19.16 19.57 -42.40
CA PHE A 570 -19.40 19.81 -43.82
C PHE A 570 -20.13 18.61 -44.46
N PRO A 571 -21.18 18.84 -45.29
CA PRO A 571 -21.79 17.79 -46.06
C PRO A 571 -20.77 17.11 -47.00
N PRO A 572 -20.83 15.78 -47.18
CA PRO A 572 -19.94 15.07 -48.08
C PRO A 572 -20.17 15.56 -49.52
N GLY A 573 -19.08 15.94 -50.21
CA GLY A 573 -19.10 16.43 -51.59
C GLY A 573 -18.87 17.95 -51.76
N VAL A 574 -18.74 18.70 -50.66
CA VAL A 574 -18.45 20.13 -50.72
C VAL A 574 -16.94 20.37 -50.61
N ALA A 575 -16.28 20.61 -51.74
CA ALA A 575 -14.92 21.16 -51.77
C ALA A 575 -15.01 22.69 -51.59
N LEU A 576 -14.74 23.20 -50.39
CA LEU A 576 -14.88 24.62 -50.08
C LEU A 576 -13.54 25.37 -50.15
N GLN A 577 -13.47 26.36 -51.03
CA GLN A 577 -12.61 27.52 -50.82
C GLN A 577 -13.21 28.35 -49.68
N LEU A 578 -12.58 28.29 -48.50
CA LEU A 578 -12.99 29.05 -47.33
C LEU A 578 -12.79 30.55 -47.58
N THR A 579 -13.86 31.27 -47.88
CA THR A 579 -13.84 32.74 -47.92
C THR A 579 -13.93 33.28 -46.49
N GLY A 580 -13.35 34.46 -46.24
CA GLY A 580 -13.28 35.04 -44.88
C GLY A 580 -14.64 35.23 -44.21
N ALA A 581 -15.71 35.44 -44.99
CA ALA A 581 -17.07 35.55 -44.48
C ALA A 581 -17.63 34.20 -43.99
N LEU A 582 -17.38 33.10 -44.71
CA LEU A 582 -17.82 31.77 -44.31
C LEU A 582 -17.08 31.28 -43.05
N VAL A 583 -15.78 31.59 -42.93
CA VAL A 583 -15.00 31.30 -41.71
C VAL A 583 -15.56 32.08 -40.52
N GLN A 584 -15.96 33.33 -40.70
CA GLN A 584 -16.59 34.13 -39.64
C GLN A 584 -17.97 33.62 -39.25
N ASP A 585 -18.76 33.11 -40.22
CA ASP A 585 -20.08 32.55 -39.96
C ASP A 585 -20.00 31.18 -39.27
N ILE A 586 -19.06 30.32 -39.69
CA ILE A 586 -18.71 29.09 -38.99
C ILE A 586 -18.25 29.41 -37.56
N ALA A 587 -17.35 30.38 -37.38
CA ALA A 587 -16.90 30.80 -36.07
C ALA A 587 -18.02 31.41 -35.20
N ARG A 588 -19.05 32.04 -35.80
CA ARG A 588 -20.25 32.49 -35.06
C ARG A 588 -21.13 31.32 -34.64
N GLN A 589 -21.37 30.36 -35.53
CA GLN A 589 -22.16 29.16 -35.23
C GLN A 589 -21.47 28.25 -34.22
N GLU A 590 -20.14 28.12 -34.27
CA GLU A 590 -19.34 27.42 -33.25
C GLU A 590 -19.36 28.13 -31.88
N ASN A 591 -19.65 29.44 -31.85
CA ASN A 591 -19.75 30.26 -30.63
C ASN A 591 -21.19 30.49 -30.16
N ASP A 592 -22.18 29.83 -30.78
CA ASP A 592 -23.57 30.11 -30.51
C ASP A 592 -23.95 29.71 -29.07
N ARG A 593 -24.41 30.70 -28.29
CA ARG A 593 -24.56 30.60 -26.82
C ARG A 593 -25.74 29.72 -26.40
N GLU A 594 -26.70 29.50 -27.29
CA GLU A 594 -27.90 28.70 -27.02
C GLU A 594 -27.62 27.18 -27.11
N ALA A 595 -26.50 26.77 -27.74
CA ALA A 595 -26.07 25.37 -27.85
C ALA A 595 -25.18 24.89 -26.68
N ARG A 596 -25.05 25.68 -25.61
CA ARG A 596 -24.32 25.28 -24.39
C ARG A 596 -25.00 24.05 -23.79
N ARG A 597 -24.19 23.10 -23.29
CA ARG A 597 -24.75 21.96 -22.55
C ARG A 597 -25.62 22.48 -21.39
N PRO A 598 -26.85 21.98 -21.21
CA PRO A 598 -27.67 22.36 -20.07
C PRO A 598 -26.89 22.11 -18.77
N ASN A 599 -27.02 23.02 -17.79
CA ASN A 599 -26.38 22.98 -16.46
C ASN A 599 -24.88 23.36 -16.36
N CYS A 600 -24.22 23.85 -17.43
CA CYS A 600 -22.91 24.52 -17.27
C CYS A 600 -23.05 25.99 -16.79
N GLU A 601 -24.26 26.51 -16.64
CA GLU A 601 -24.49 27.87 -16.13
C GLU A 601 -24.19 27.94 -14.62
N ALA A 602 -23.24 28.80 -14.26
CA ALA A 602 -22.87 29.16 -12.88
C ALA A 602 -23.97 29.93 -12.12
N ARG A 603 -25.26 29.65 -12.36
CA ARG A 603 -26.37 30.50 -11.90
C ARG A 603 -26.99 30.14 -10.55
N VAL A 604 -26.61 29.02 -9.92
CA VAL A 604 -27.02 28.75 -8.53
C VAL A 604 -25.84 28.21 -7.74
N VAL A 605 -25.03 29.13 -7.23
CA VAL A 605 -24.07 28.82 -6.16
C VAL A 605 -24.89 28.64 -4.88
N ARG A 606 -25.23 27.40 -4.52
CA ARG A 606 -25.35 27.12 -3.08
C ARG A 606 -23.96 27.34 -2.47
N PRO A 607 -23.83 27.94 -1.29
CA PRO A 607 -22.50 28.24 -0.74
C PRO A 607 -21.81 26.93 -0.36
N THR A 608 -20.99 26.38 -1.25
CA THR A 608 -20.22 25.14 -1.01
C THR A 608 -18.83 25.43 -0.46
N GLY A 609 -18.62 26.57 0.22
CA GLY A 609 -17.36 26.92 0.88
C GLY A 609 -16.12 27.05 -0.01
N ARG A 610 -16.18 26.68 -1.29
CA ARG A 610 -15.08 26.70 -2.25
C ARG A 610 -15.20 27.88 -3.23
N PRO A 611 -14.13 28.65 -3.45
CA PRO A 611 -14.11 29.63 -4.53
C PRO A 611 -14.09 28.94 -5.90
N LEU A 612 -14.69 29.59 -6.90
CA LEU A 612 -14.55 29.19 -8.31
C LEU A 612 -13.05 29.03 -8.65
N PRO A 613 -12.65 28.03 -9.45
CA PRO A 613 -11.27 27.91 -9.89
C PRO A 613 -10.90 29.19 -10.67
N LYS A 614 -9.98 30.00 -10.10
CA LYS A 614 -9.48 31.19 -10.77
C LYS A 614 -8.85 30.80 -12.12
N ALA A 615 -9.31 31.45 -13.19
CA ALA A 615 -8.66 31.34 -14.49
C ALA A 615 -7.19 31.75 -14.37
N SER A 616 -6.29 31.05 -15.05
CA SER A 616 -4.93 31.58 -15.21
C SER A 616 -5.02 32.80 -16.12
N PRO A 617 -4.39 33.93 -15.79
CA PRO A 617 -4.39 35.07 -16.69
C PRO A 617 -3.73 34.64 -18.01
N PRO A 618 -4.30 35.00 -19.18
CA PRO A 618 -3.64 34.74 -20.45
C PRO A 618 -2.26 35.42 -20.44
N PRO A 619 -1.23 34.81 -21.06
CA PRO A 619 0.07 35.44 -21.17
C PRO A 619 -0.10 36.69 -22.06
N GLY A 620 -0.27 37.86 -21.45
CA GLY A 620 -0.39 39.12 -22.20
C GLY A 620 -1.09 40.28 -21.53
N ASN A 621 -1.99 40.09 -20.55
CA ASN A 621 -2.71 41.22 -19.96
C ASN A 621 -2.19 41.59 -18.57
N ALA A 622 -1.04 42.24 -18.56
CA ALA A 622 -0.66 43.14 -17.48
C ALA A 622 -1.46 44.44 -17.64
N ASN A 623 -2.72 44.44 -17.21
CA ASN A 623 -3.44 45.64 -16.77
C ASN A 623 -4.69 45.17 -16.03
N GLY A 624 -4.74 45.49 -14.74
CA GLY A 624 -5.81 45.09 -13.84
C GLY A 624 -7.16 45.62 -14.28
N ALA A 625 -8.07 44.71 -14.59
CA ALA A 625 -9.50 44.90 -14.48
C ALA A 625 -10.11 43.51 -14.25
N ASP A 626 -10.56 43.28 -13.01
CA ASP A 626 -11.41 42.14 -12.61
C ASP A 626 -12.73 42.15 -13.39
N PRO A 627 -13.28 40.97 -13.72
CA PRO A 627 -14.71 40.71 -13.62
C PRO A 627 -15.06 39.80 -12.44
#